data_AF-A0A3D4BAX8-F1
#
_entry.id   AF-A0A3D4BAX8-F1
#
_cell.length_a   1.000
_cell.length_b   1.000
_cell.length_c   1.000
_cell.angle_alpha   90.00
_cell.angle_beta   90.00
_cell.angle_gamma   90.00
#
_symmetry.space_group_name_H-M   'P 1'
#
loop_
_entity.id
_entity.type
_entity.pdbx_description
1 polymer ?
#
loop_
_entity_poly.entity_id
_entity_poly.type
_entity_poly.pdbx_seq_one_letter_code
_entity_poly.pdbx_strand_id
1 'polypeptide(L)'
;MVESYLAWCRQNGFGTWINKTLAQRQEELKTSKKAKVRKQTQSSIDEHIEALELNCVEAYQTWCRANGFGAGLQKSPTLRQQERHHASQMKIQILASKAAAYQHKRRRKDTIALIAAGQIGEEELTSPVLLQIHFLFHQAITESAVQDAFLELLIHVEKNSRLFHIKPVVSQYGPQPENTFIHALAALAQWHTMWLREVGKWQPSSHNARPQFGSLSRHLLADYDIPVCMDTAWFRGMDDEAEQQQEWFIHIGIGKNIRKAAIPLNYSKQMAHTFISHAPENYTIEAALRWAQVIGIGGYDHLADAVIGSRLGEQFHDEPFWESVLHFFINIPMLDPVHVGPIVDYIHHQRYVGQTQINPEGTVEHLDPLEPNLTMKARTPDSILRRVEVWHRGLSKEGK
;
A
#
# COMPACT_ATOMS: atom_id res chain seq x y z
N MET A 1 -20.00 -21.32 -34.64
CA MET A 1 -20.01 -21.80 -33.24
C MET A 1 -19.71 -23.30 -33.14
N VAL A 2 -20.32 -24.16 -33.97
CA VAL A 2 -20.01 -25.62 -33.99
C VAL A 2 -18.63 -25.91 -34.60
N GLU A 3 -18.25 -25.26 -35.70
CA GLU A 3 -16.94 -25.46 -36.34
C GLU A 3 -15.77 -25.04 -35.45
N SER A 4 -15.89 -23.91 -34.75
CA SER A 4 -14.88 -23.43 -33.78
C SER A 4 -14.71 -24.39 -32.60
N TYR A 5 -15.79 -25.03 -32.15
CA TYR A 5 -15.75 -26.04 -31.10
C TYR A 5 -15.10 -27.35 -31.58
N LEU A 6 -15.44 -27.82 -32.79
CA LEU A 6 -14.82 -29.02 -33.37
C LEU A 6 -13.32 -28.82 -33.67
N ALA A 7 -12.92 -27.62 -34.10
CA ALA A 7 -11.52 -27.25 -34.26
C ALA A 7 -10.77 -27.26 -32.92
N TRP A 8 -11.37 -26.69 -31.86
CA TRP A 8 -10.80 -26.73 -30.51
C TRP A 8 -10.67 -28.16 -29.96
N CYS A 9 -11.66 -29.02 -30.20
CA CYS A 9 -11.60 -30.44 -29.81
C CYS A 9 -10.39 -31.13 -30.48
N ARG A 10 -10.20 -30.96 -31.80
CA ARG A 10 -9.05 -31.51 -32.53
C ARG A 10 -7.70 -31.03 -31.98
N GLN A 11 -7.59 -29.73 -31.70
CA GLN A 11 -6.34 -29.14 -31.18
C GLN A 11 -5.98 -29.62 -29.77
N ASN A 12 -6.96 -30.04 -28.98
CA ASN A 12 -6.77 -30.47 -27.58
C ASN A 12 -6.90 -31.99 -27.41
N GLY A 13 -6.93 -32.77 -28.51
CA GLY A 13 -6.99 -34.23 -28.47
C GLY A 13 -8.35 -34.84 -28.14
N PHE A 14 -9.43 -34.04 -28.16
CA PHE A 14 -10.78 -34.52 -27.88
C PHE A 14 -11.50 -35.02 -29.15
N GLY A 15 -12.37 -36.01 -28.95
CA GLY A 15 -13.24 -36.54 -30.00
C GLY A 15 -14.16 -35.48 -30.62
N THR A 16 -14.38 -35.56 -31.93
CA THR A 16 -15.25 -34.62 -32.68
C THR A 16 -16.70 -35.11 -32.83
N TRP A 17 -17.05 -36.27 -32.27
CA TRP A 17 -18.41 -36.81 -32.32
C TRP A 17 -19.35 -36.13 -31.31
N ILE A 18 -20.65 -36.15 -31.61
CA ILE A 18 -21.68 -35.40 -30.87
C ILE A 18 -22.04 -36.07 -29.53
N ASN A 19 -21.99 -37.41 -29.48
CA ASN A 19 -22.36 -38.21 -28.30
C ASN A 19 -21.16 -38.47 -27.39
N LYS A 20 -20.85 -37.51 -26.53
CA LYS A 20 -19.78 -37.63 -25.51
C LYS A 20 -20.36 -38.03 -24.16
N THR A 21 -19.61 -38.84 -23.41
CA THR A 21 -19.98 -39.18 -22.03
C THR A 21 -19.84 -37.96 -21.13
N LEU A 22 -20.51 -38.00 -19.97
CA LEU A 22 -20.47 -36.89 -19.00
C LEU A 22 -19.05 -36.65 -18.47
N ALA A 23 -18.24 -37.70 -18.32
CA ALA A 23 -16.82 -37.62 -17.96
C ALA A 23 -15.99 -36.88 -19.03
N GLN A 24 -16.19 -37.20 -20.31
CA GLN A 24 -15.51 -36.51 -21.42
C GLN A 24 -15.87 -35.01 -21.48
N ARG A 25 -17.14 -34.66 -21.23
CA ARG A 25 -17.56 -33.26 -21.15
C ARG A 25 -16.97 -32.52 -19.95
N GLN A 26 -16.79 -33.19 -18.81
CA GLN A 26 -16.12 -32.60 -17.65
C GLN A 26 -14.64 -32.33 -17.92
N GLU A 27 -13.96 -33.22 -18.65
CA GLU A 27 -12.57 -33.05 -19.03
C GLU A 27 -12.38 -31.88 -20.01
N GLU A 28 -13.28 -31.73 -20.99
CA GLU A 28 -13.31 -30.57 -21.88
C GLU A 28 -13.52 -29.25 -21.14
N LEU A 29 -14.45 -29.23 -20.17
CA LEU A 29 -14.68 -28.07 -19.32
C LEU A 29 -13.46 -27.73 -18.47
N LYS A 30 -12.76 -28.73 -17.92
CA LYS A 30 -11.52 -28.53 -17.17
C LYS A 30 -10.42 -27.93 -18.06
N THR A 31 -10.21 -28.47 -19.25
CA THR A 31 -9.20 -27.96 -20.21
C THR A 31 -9.53 -26.57 -20.72
N SER A 32 -10.81 -26.29 -21.01
CA SER A 32 -11.27 -24.95 -21.41
C SER A 32 -11.11 -23.93 -20.28
N LYS A 33 -11.46 -24.29 -19.03
CA LYS A 33 -11.23 -23.43 -17.86
C LYS A 33 -9.73 -23.16 -17.65
N LYS A 34 -8.88 -24.18 -17.75
CA LYS A 34 -7.42 -24.05 -17.61
C LYS A 34 -6.83 -23.14 -18.70
N ALA A 35 -7.30 -23.25 -19.94
CA ALA A 35 -6.91 -22.38 -21.04
C ALA A 35 -7.35 -20.93 -20.83
N LYS A 36 -8.58 -20.72 -20.32
CA LYS A 36 -9.11 -19.38 -20.00
C LYS A 36 -8.30 -18.70 -18.89
N VAL A 37 -8.01 -19.42 -17.80
CA VAL A 37 -7.17 -18.93 -16.70
C VAL A 37 -5.77 -18.59 -17.22
N ARG A 38 -5.14 -19.49 -17.98
CA ARG A 38 -3.81 -19.25 -18.56
C ARG A 38 -3.78 -18.00 -19.46
N LYS A 39 -4.82 -17.78 -20.27
CA LYS A 39 -4.93 -16.59 -21.13
C LYS A 39 -5.11 -15.30 -20.31
N GLN A 40 -5.91 -15.33 -19.26
CA GLN A 40 -6.10 -14.18 -18.36
C GLN A 40 -4.82 -13.85 -17.58
N THR A 41 -4.14 -14.87 -17.06
CA THR A 41 -2.86 -14.72 -16.39
C THR A 41 -1.78 -14.14 -17.31
N GLN A 42 -1.73 -14.61 -18.57
CA GLN A 42 -0.80 -14.09 -19.57
C GLN A 42 -1.10 -12.61 -19.90
N SER A 43 -2.36 -12.25 -20.15
CA SER A 43 -2.78 -10.85 -20.38
C SER A 43 -2.38 -9.94 -19.23
N SER A 44 -2.64 -10.35 -17.99
CA SER A 44 -2.29 -9.58 -16.80
C SER A 44 -0.78 -9.40 -16.60
N ILE A 45 0.03 -10.38 -17.05
CA ILE A 45 1.49 -10.27 -17.02
C ILE A 45 1.97 -9.36 -18.15
N ASP A 46 1.42 -9.50 -19.35
CA ASP A 46 1.80 -8.70 -20.51
C ASP A 46 1.49 -7.21 -20.27
N GLU A 47 0.32 -6.88 -19.71
CA GLU A 47 -0.06 -5.53 -19.27
C GLU A 47 0.93 -4.95 -18.25
N HIS A 48 1.39 -5.77 -17.30
CA HIS A 48 2.37 -5.35 -16.30
C HIS A 48 3.76 -5.13 -16.91
N ILE A 49 4.18 -5.99 -17.83
CA ILE A 49 5.46 -5.87 -18.56
C ILE A 49 5.46 -4.60 -19.43
N GLU A 50 4.36 -4.32 -20.11
CA GLU A 50 4.18 -3.10 -20.89
C GLU A 50 4.21 -1.85 -20.00
N ALA A 51 3.59 -1.90 -18.83
CA ALA A 51 3.64 -0.82 -17.84
C ALA A 51 5.06 -0.56 -17.28
N LEU A 52 5.99 -1.51 -17.42
CA LEU A 52 7.40 -1.34 -17.08
C LEU A 52 8.26 -0.86 -18.28
N GLU A 53 7.63 -0.58 -19.43
CA GLU A 53 8.29 -0.27 -20.70
C GLU A 53 9.25 -1.40 -21.16
N LEU A 54 8.89 -2.66 -20.88
CA LEU A 54 9.64 -3.84 -21.28
C LEU A 54 8.93 -4.60 -22.41
N ASN A 55 9.71 -5.33 -23.20
CA ASN A 55 9.23 -5.81 -24.51
C ASN A 55 8.82 -7.28 -24.48
N CYS A 56 9.24 -8.02 -23.45
CA CYS A 56 8.99 -9.45 -23.31
C CYS A 56 9.23 -9.95 -21.88
N VAL A 57 8.74 -11.15 -21.60
CA VAL A 57 8.91 -11.85 -20.31
C VAL A 57 10.37 -12.05 -19.93
N GLU A 58 11.24 -12.33 -20.91
CA GLU A 58 12.68 -12.52 -20.68
C GLU A 58 13.36 -11.23 -20.22
N ALA A 59 13.02 -10.09 -20.84
CA ALA A 59 13.48 -8.77 -20.43
C ALA A 59 13.01 -8.44 -19.01
N TYR A 60 11.75 -8.75 -18.68
CA TYR A 60 11.19 -8.57 -17.35
C TYR A 60 11.90 -9.41 -16.27
N GLN A 61 12.14 -10.69 -16.52
CA GLN A 61 12.85 -11.54 -15.56
C GLN A 61 14.29 -11.08 -15.33
N THR A 62 14.95 -10.63 -16.39
CA THR A 62 16.31 -10.08 -16.32
C THR A 62 16.32 -8.77 -15.52
N TRP A 63 15.38 -7.87 -15.81
CA TRP A 63 15.20 -6.62 -15.07
C TRP A 63 14.91 -6.86 -13.59
N CYS A 64 14.07 -7.84 -13.24
CA CYS A 64 13.81 -8.21 -11.85
C CYS A 64 15.09 -8.62 -11.11
N ARG A 65 15.88 -9.53 -11.70
CA ARG A 65 17.14 -9.99 -11.09
C ARG A 65 18.14 -8.86 -10.90
N ALA A 66 18.26 -7.99 -11.90
CA ALA A 66 19.18 -6.86 -11.85
C ALA A 66 18.80 -5.83 -10.75
N ASN A 67 17.52 -5.77 -10.39
CA ASN A 67 16.97 -4.80 -9.45
C ASN A 67 16.55 -5.40 -8.10
N GLY A 68 16.97 -6.64 -7.80
CA GLY A 68 16.74 -7.28 -6.50
C GLY A 68 15.33 -7.86 -6.29
N PHE A 69 14.50 -7.93 -7.34
CA PHE A 69 13.20 -8.57 -7.31
C PHE A 69 13.28 -10.07 -7.69
N GLY A 70 12.36 -10.86 -7.15
CA GLY A 70 12.21 -12.27 -7.57
C GLY A 70 11.81 -12.38 -9.04
N ALA A 71 12.36 -13.33 -9.80
CA ALA A 71 12.09 -13.50 -11.24
C ALA A 71 10.79 -14.27 -11.56
N GLY A 72 9.95 -14.54 -10.56
CA GLY A 72 8.67 -15.24 -10.74
C GLY A 72 7.65 -14.41 -11.52
N LEU A 73 6.74 -15.04 -12.26
CA LEU A 73 5.69 -14.33 -13.00
C LEU A 73 4.42 -14.09 -12.18
N GLN A 74 4.23 -14.89 -11.12
CA GLN A 74 3.17 -14.71 -10.13
C GLN A 74 3.71 -13.86 -8.99
N LYS A 75 3.17 -12.65 -8.86
CA LYS A 75 3.57 -11.68 -7.85
C LYS A 75 2.33 -11.05 -7.25
N SER A 76 2.38 -10.73 -5.96
CA SER A 76 1.29 -10.02 -5.30
C SER A 76 1.08 -8.63 -5.94
N PRO A 77 -0.13 -8.06 -5.87
CA PRO A 77 -0.39 -6.71 -6.35
C PRO A 77 0.58 -5.67 -5.77
N THR A 78 0.88 -5.76 -4.48
CA THR A 78 1.84 -4.92 -3.78
C THR A 78 3.25 -5.02 -4.37
N LEU A 79 3.72 -6.24 -4.69
CA LEU A 79 5.03 -6.44 -5.29
C LEU A 79 5.08 -5.92 -6.74
N ARG A 80 4.00 -6.07 -7.51
CA ARG A 80 3.89 -5.45 -8.84
C ARG A 80 3.87 -3.92 -8.78
N GLN A 81 3.26 -3.35 -7.75
CA GLN A 81 3.31 -1.90 -7.51
C GLN A 81 4.74 -1.46 -7.18
N GLN A 82 5.46 -2.19 -6.32
CA GLN A 82 6.88 -1.94 -6.00
C GLN A 82 7.79 -2.01 -7.25
N GLU A 83 7.48 -2.86 -8.22
CA GLU A 83 8.24 -2.95 -9.48
C GLU A 83 7.97 -1.78 -10.42
N ARG A 84 6.70 -1.44 -10.65
CA ARG A 84 6.32 -0.24 -11.44
C ARG A 84 6.93 1.01 -10.83
N HIS A 85 6.92 1.05 -9.51
CA HIS A 85 7.57 2.06 -8.72
C HIS A 85 9.09 2.13 -8.98
N HIS A 86 9.82 1.02 -8.82
CA HIS A 86 11.27 1.00 -9.05
C HIS A 86 11.64 1.38 -10.48
N ALA A 87 10.85 0.96 -11.48
CA ALA A 87 11.03 1.35 -12.87
C ALA A 87 10.87 2.87 -13.06
N SER A 88 9.85 3.47 -12.46
CA SER A 88 9.63 4.93 -12.46
C SER A 88 10.82 5.68 -11.82
N GLN A 89 11.32 5.22 -10.67
CA GLN A 89 12.48 5.83 -10.01
C GLN A 89 13.75 5.73 -10.84
N MET A 90 14.03 4.57 -11.45
CA MET A 90 15.15 4.42 -12.36
C MET A 90 15.04 5.39 -13.55
N LYS A 91 13.84 5.55 -14.12
CA LYS A 91 13.59 6.50 -15.22
C LYS A 91 13.87 7.92 -14.75
N ILE A 92 13.35 8.32 -13.60
CA ILE A 92 13.60 9.63 -12.99
C ILE A 92 15.09 9.87 -12.73
N GLN A 93 15.82 8.86 -12.23
CA GLN A 93 17.25 8.97 -11.94
C GLN A 93 18.10 9.05 -13.21
N ILE A 94 17.77 8.28 -14.24
CA ILE A 94 18.41 8.34 -15.57
C ILE A 94 18.16 9.72 -16.19
N LEU A 95 16.94 10.24 -16.13
CA LEU A 95 16.60 11.57 -16.62
C LEU A 95 17.32 12.67 -15.82
N ALA A 96 17.40 12.53 -14.49
CA ALA A 96 18.17 13.44 -13.62
C ALA A 96 19.66 13.46 -13.96
N SER A 97 20.26 12.31 -14.30
CA SER A 97 21.67 12.25 -14.73
C SER A 97 21.91 12.91 -16.09
N LYS A 98 20.90 12.93 -16.98
CA LYS A 98 20.94 13.62 -18.27
C LYS A 98 20.62 15.12 -18.14
N ALA A 99 19.86 15.50 -17.11
CA ALA A 99 19.43 16.87 -16.82
C ALA A 99 20.56 17.83 -16.43
N ALA A 100 21.69 17.31 -15.95
CA ALA A 100 22.87 18.12 -15.62
C ALA A 100 23.40 18.94 -16.81
N ALA A 101 22.97 18.64 -18.04
CA ALA A 101 23.38 19.32 -19.27
C ALA A 101 22.47 20.48 -19.73
N TYR A 102 21.25 20.64 -19.21
CA TYR A 102 20.29 21.64 -19.70
C TYR A 102 19.80 22.58 -18.59
N GLN A 103 20.36 23.80 -18.55
CA GLN A 103 19.81 24.90 -17.75
C GLN A 103 18.53 25.44 -18.41
N HIS A 104 17.39 25.31 -17.73
CA HIS A 104 16.17 26.00 -18.15
C HIS A 104 16.35 27.52 -18.03
N LYS A 105 16.20 28.25 -19.15
CA LYS A 105 16.17 29.72 -19.18
C LYS A 105 14.87 30.33 -18.63
N ARG A 106 13.82 29.51 -18.44
CA ARG A 106 12.47 29.93 -17.98
C ARG A 106 12.36 29.85 -16.46
N ARG A 107 11.59 30.76 -15.85
CA ARG A 107 11.27 30.66 -14.41
C ARG A 107 10.40 29.42 -14.20
N ARG A 108 10.62 28.72 -13.08
CA ARG A 108 9.95 27.47 -12.76
C ARG A 108 8.42 27.59 -12.77
N LYS A 109 7.87 28.67 -12.19
CA LYS A 109 6.43 28.97 -12.21
C LYS A 109 5.86 29.01 -13.64
N ASP A 110 6.59 29.63 -14.58
CA ASP A 110 6.16 29.72 -15.98
C ASP A 110 6.15 28.32 -16.61
N THR A 111 7.16 27.50 -16.32
CA THR A 111 7.20 26.10 -16.77
C THR A 111 6.03 25.28 -16.21
N ILE A 112 5.68 25.45 -14.92
CA ILE A 112 4.54 24.74 -14.31
C ILE A 112 3.22 25.13 -15.01
N ALA A 113 3.02 26.42 -15.30
CA ALA A 113 1.82 26.88 -16.00
C ALA A 113 1.74 26.32 -17.44
N LEU A 114 2.87 26.22 -18.13
CA LEU A 114 2.94 25.63 -19.48
C LEU A 114 2.69 24.12 -19.45
N ILE A 115 3.17 23.40 -18.42
CA ILE A 115 2.84 21.99 -18.20
C ILE A 115 1.33 21.85 -18.00
N ALA A 116 0.74 22.60 -17.07
CA ALA A 116 -0.70 22.53 -16.81
C ALA A 116 -1.55 22.80 -18.08
N ALA A 117 -1.09 23.70 -18.95
CA ALA A 117 -1.73 24.01 -20.23
C ALA A 117 -1.48 22.98 -21.34
N GLY A 118 -0.69 21.92 -21.10
CA GLY A 118 -0.32 20.93 -22.11
C GLY A 118 0.58 21.46 -23.23
N GLN A 119 1.34 22.52 -22.96
CA GLN A 119 2.20 23.21 -23.95
C GLN A 119 3.66 22.78 -23.92
N ILE A 120 4.03 21.87 -23.01
CA ILE A 120 5.38 21.31 -22.88
C ILE A 120 5.25 19.80 -22.75
N GLY A 121 5.97 19.05 -23.59
CA GLY A 121 6.05 17.58 -23.51
C GLY A 121 7.03 17.07 -22.45
N GLU A 122 6.92 15.79 -22.08
CA GLU A 122 7.81 15.12 -21.11
C GLU A 122 9.30 15.22 -21.53
N GLU A 123 9.56 15.10 -22.84
CA GLU A 123 10.88 15.11 -23.46
C GLU A 123 11.63 16.45 -23.32
N GLU A 124 10.89 17.55 -23.08
CA GLU A 124 11.46 18.88 -22.87
C GLU A 124 11.85 19.12 -21.39
N LEU A 125 11.45 18.21 -20.50
CA LEU A 125 11.65 18.33 -19.06
C LEU A 125 12.83 17.49 -18.59
N THR A 126 13.68 18.12 -17.79
CA THR A 126 14.86 17.45 -17.24
C THR A 126 14.85 17.40 -15.71
N SER A 127 14.10 18.29 -15.06
CA SER A 127 13.95 18.28 -13.61
C SER A 127 13.05 17.12 -13.15
N PRO A 128 13.51 16.28 -12.21
CA PRO A 128 12.69 15.22 -11.62
C PRO A 128 11.36 15.70 -11.03
N VAL A 129 11.35 16.89 -10.42
CA VAL A 129 10.13 17.50 -9.88
C VAL A 129 9.17 17.89 -10.99
N LEU A 130 9.67 18.47 -12.09
CA LEU A 130 8.83 18.88 -13.22
C LEU A 130 8.28 17.67 -13.98
N LEU A 131 9.06 16.60 -14.12
CA LEU A 131 8.60 15.33 -14.69
C LEU A 131 7.44 14.73 -13.86
N GLN A 132 7.56 14.77 -12.53
CA GLN A 132 6.49 14.31 -11.64
C GLN A 132 5.24 15.17 -11.74
N ILE A 133 5.39 16.50 -11.84
CA ILE A 133 4.27 17.43 -12.06
C ILE A 133 3.59 17.16 -13.40
N HIS A 134 4.36 16.96 -14.48
CA HIS A 134 3.84 16.63 -15.81
C HIS A 134 3.05 15.31 -15.79
N PHE A 135 3.60 14.27 -15.16
CA PHE A 135 2.88 13.00 -14.96
C PHE A 135 1.54 13.22 -14.24
N LEU A 136 1.52 14.02 -13.17
CA LEU A 136 0.31 14.27 -12.42
C LEU A 136 -0.75 15.03 -13.24
N PHE A 137 -0.38 16.06 -13.99
CA PHE A 137 -1.31 16.80 -14.85
C PHE A 137 -1.87 15.99 -16.01
N HIS A 138 -1.05 15.14 -16.63
CA HIS A 138 -1.42 14.51 -17.92
C HIS A 138 -1.78 13.03 -17.82
N GLN A 139 -1.45 12.35 -16.71
CA GLN A 139 -1.73 10.92 -16.55
C GLN A 139 -2.51 10.58 -15.28
N ALA A 140 -2.29 11.28 -14.17
CA ALA A 140 -2.93 10.92 -12.90
C ALA A 140 -4.24 11.69 -12.62
N ILE A 141 -4.24 13.01 -12.85
CA ILE A 141 -5.40 13.88 -12.57
C ILE A 141 -6.20 14.07 -13.85
N THR A 142 -7.42 13.55 -13.87
CA THR A 142 -8.32 13.60 -15.04
C THR A 142 -9.31 14.77 -14.97
N GLU A 143 -9.63 15.26 -13.78
CA GLU A 143 -10.62 16.33 -13.58
C GLU A 143 -10.00 17.73 -13.67
N SER A 144 -10.54 18.57 -14.56
CA SER A 144 -10.05 19.95 -14.77
C SER A 144 -10.09 20.80 -13.50
N ALA A 145 -11.12 20.66 -12.65
CA ALA A 145 -11.22 21.43 -11.41
C ALA A 145 -10.10 21.04 -10.41
N VAL A 146 -9.71 19.77 -10.38
CA VAL A 146 -8.60 19.27 -9.57
C VAL A 146 -7.26 19.75 -10.16
N GLN A 147 -7.11 19.78 -11.48
CA GLN A 147 -5.93 20.36 -12.14
C GLN A 147 -5.75 21.84 -11.79
N ASP A 148 -6.84 22.63 -11.79
CA ASP A 148 -6.81 24.05 -11.42
C ASP A 148 -6.39 24.23 -9.95
N ALA A 149 -6.98 23.45 -9.04
CA ALA A 149 -6.61 23.45 -7.63
C ALA A 149 -5.15 23.03 -7.39
N PHE A 150 -4.67 22.02 -8.13
CA PHE A 150 -3.29 21.58 -8.06
C PHE A 150 -2.33 22.66 -8.57
N LEU A 151 -2.69 23.34 -9.66
CA LEU A 151 -1.91 24.47 -10.18
C LEU A 151 -1.83 25.62 -9.17
N GLU A 152 -2.94 25.96 -8.50
CA GLU A 152 -2.98 26.98 -7.44
C GLU A 152 -2.01 26.61 -6.30
N LEU A 153 -2.06 25.37 -5.82
CA LEU A 153 -1.15 24.85 -4.80
C LEU A 153 0.31 24.97 -5.25
N LEU A 154 0.66 24.45 -6.43
CA LEU A 154 2.03 24.46 -6.94
C LEU A 154 2.58 25.88 -7.06
N ILE A 155 1.81 26.82 -7.61
CA ILE A 155 2.22 28.21 -7.78
C ILE A 155 2.49 28.87 -6.43
N HIS A 156 1.62 28.66 -5.44
CA HIS A 156 1.79 29.27 -4.11
C HIS A 156 2.97 28.65 -3.35
N VAL A 157 3.07 27.33 -3.38
CA VAL A 157 4.04 26.55 -2.60
C VAL A 157 5.46 26.68 -3.16
N GLU A 158 5.63 26.81 -4.48
CA GLU A 158 6.94 27.00 -5.12
C GLU A 158 7.66 28.26 -4.60
N LYS A 159 6.90 29.33 -4.37
CA LYS A 159 7.42 30.61 -3.90
C LYS A 159 7.62 30.66 -2.38
N ASN A 160 6.71 30.04 -1.63
CA ASN A 160 6.56 30.30 -0.20
C ASN A 160 6.94 29.11 0.69
N SER A 161 7.54 28.03 0.17
CA SER A 161 7.80 26.83 0.96
C SER A 161 9.06 26.06 0.56
N ARG A 162 9.34 24.98 1.29
CA ARG A 162 10.39 23.98 0.99
C ARG A 162 9.84 22.67 0.44
N LEU A 163 8.59 22.64 0.00
CA LEU A 163 7.90 21.41 -0.46
C LEU A 163 8.31 21.00 -1.89
N PHE A 164 9.06 21.83 -2.62
CA PHE A 164 9.34 21.61 -4.04
C PHE A 164 10.53 20.64 -4.28
N HIS A 165 10.40 19.39 -3.84
CA HIS A 165 11.38 18.32 -4.06
C HIS A 165 10.73 16.93 -4.03
N ILE A 166 11.41 15.94 -4.64
CA ILE A 166 10.92 14.55 -4.74
C ILE A 166 11.54 13.58 -3.71
N LYS A 167 12.18 14.09 -2.65
CA LYS A 167 12.72 13.21 -1.60
C LYS A 167 11.57 12.50 -0.87
N PRO A 168 11.71 11.19 -0.58
CA PRO A 168 10.74 10.44 0.22
C PRO A 168 10.49 11.11 1.57
N VAL A 169 9.22 11.26 1.96
CA VAL A 169 8.83 12.06 3.12
C VAL A 169 8.60 11.20 4.36
N VAL A 170 7.96 10.04 4.21
CA VAL A 170 7.67 9.06 5.27
C VAL A 170 8.62 7.87 5.12
N SER A 171 9.51 7.65 6.08
CA SER A 171 10.51 6.58 5.98
C SER A 171 9.89 5.19 5.84
N GLN A 172 8.77 4.94 6.51
CA GLN A 172 8.07 3.65 6.55
C GLN A 172 7.50 3.25 5.18
N TYR A 173 7.11 4.22 4.35
CA TYR A 173 6.62 3.95 3.00
C TYR A 173 7.75 3.70 1.99
N GLY A 174 9.00 3.99 2.36
CA GLY A 174 10.14 3.85 1.47
C GLY A 174 10.08 4.82 0.28
N PRO A 175 10.91 4.61 -0.75
CA PRO A 175 11.15 5.61 -1.78
C PRO A 175 10.08 5.69 -2.89
N GLN A 176 8.78 5.60 -2.58
CA GLN A 176 7.62 5.62 -3.50
C GLN A 176 7.36 7.01 -4.14
N PRO A 177 6.94 7.18 -5.43
CA PRO A 177 6.68 8.48 -6.03
C PRO A 177 5.54 9.20 -5.32
N GLU A 178 4.58 8.46 -4.80
CA GLU A 178 3.47 8.94 -3.99
C GLU A 178 3.96 9.55 -2.66
N ASN A 179 5.08 9.04 -2.13
CA ASN A 179 5.68 9.50 -0.88
C ASN A 179 6.51 10.78 -1.06
N THR A 180 6.00 11.73 -1.83
CA THR A 180 6.64 13.02 -2.13
C THR A 180 5.67 14.15 -1.84
N PHE A 181 6.21 15.34 -1.54
CA PHE A 181 5.34 16.51 -1.35
C PHE A 181 4.55 16.89 -2.60
N ILE A 182 5.07 16.61 -3.80
CA ILE A 182 4.39 16.91 -5.06
C ILE A 182 3.14 16.05 -5.22
N HIS A 183 3.25 14.75 -4.96
CA HIS A 183 2.08 13.86 -4.94
C HIS A 183 1.11 14.22 -3.81
N ALA A 184 1.63 14.57 -2.63
CA ALA A 184 0.80 14.98 -1.51
C ALA A 184 -0.01 16.27 -1.80
N LEU A 185 0.55 17.21 -2.58
CA LEU A 185 -0.18 18.39 -3.07
C LEU A 185 -1.27 18.01 -4.10
N ALA A 186 -1.00 17.04 -4.98
CA ALA A 186 -2.02 16.52 -5.89
C ALA A 186 -3.16 15.82 -5.12
N ALA A 187 -2.83 15.02 -4.10
CA ALA A 187 -3.82 14.42 -3.22
C ALA A 187 -4.66 15.49 -2.50
N LEU A 188 -4.05 16.57 -1.97
CA LEU A 188 -4.79 17.68 -1.38
C LEU A 188 -5.72 18.40 -2.37
N ALA A 189 -5.33 18.49 -3.65
CA ALA A 189 -6.16 19.09 -4.71
C ALA A 189 -7.43 18.29 -5.01
N GLN A 190 -7.42 16.96 -4.82
CA GLN A 190 -8.62 16.13 -4.95
C GLN A 190 -9.73 16.61 -4.00
N TRP A 191 -9.34 17.12 -2.83
CA TRP A 191 -10.25 17.63 -1.80
C TRP A 191 -10.54 19.14 -1.90
N HIS A 192 -10.32 19.76 -3.06
CA HIS A 192 -10.47 21.22 -3.22
C HIS A 192 -11.86 21.75 -2.88
N THR A 193 -12.91 20.96 -3.11
CA THR A 193 -14.30 21.32 -2.76
C THR A 193 -14.53 21.42 -1.24
N MET A 194 -13.64 20.84 -0.44
CA MET A 194 -13.69 20.83 1.02
C MET A 194 -12.74 21.86 1.65
N TRP A 195 -12.03 22.66 0.85
CA TRP A 195 -11.13 23.67 1.38
C TRP A 195 -11.88 24.77 2.14
N LEU A 196 -11.55 24.92 3.42
CA LEU A 196 -12.10 25.91 4.35
C LEU A 196 -11.51 27.31 4.15
N ARG A 197 -10.28 27.39 3.63
CA ARG A 197 -9.52 28.64 3.50
C ARG A 197 -8.75 28.64 2.18
N GLU A 198 -8.60 29.82 1.59
CA GLU A 198 -7.85 30.01 0.34
C GLU A 198 -6.36 29.66 0.50
N VAL A 199 -5.76 29.04 -0.52
CA VAL A 199 -4.33 28.67 -0.53
C VAL A 199 -3.45 29.91 -0.35
N GLY A 200 -3.79 31.01 -1.03
CA GLY A 200 -3.01 32.26 -1.00
C GLY A 200 -2.89 32.91 0.39
N LYS A 201 -3.77 32.56 1.33
CA LYS A 201 -3.74 33.06 2.72
C LYS A 201 -2.86 32.22 3.64
N TRP A 202 -2.46 31.02 3.22
CA TRP A 202 -1.54 30.19 3.99
C TRP A 202 -0.13 30.78 3.98
N GLN A 203 0.51 30.76 5.15
CA GLN A 203 1.92 31.10 5.32
C GLN A 203 2.63 29.97 6.08
N PRO A 204 3.85 29.59 5.70
CA PRO A 204 4.59 28.53 6.38
C PRO A 204 4.91 28.96 7.83
N SER A 205 4.53 28.12 8.79
CA SER A 205 4.82 28.34 10.21
C SER A 205 6.17 27.77 10.67
N SER A 206 6.87 27.02 9.80
CA SER A 206 8.10 26.29 10.13
C SER A 206 9.15 26.43 9.04
N HIS A 207 10.41 26.14 9.39
CA HIS A 207 11.52 26.03 8.44
C HIS A 207 11.68 24.61 7.88
N ASN A 208 10.93 23.63 8.39
CA ASN A 208 11.02 22.24 7.98
C ASN A 208 9.86 21.89 7.03
N ALA A 209 10.16 21.18 5.94
CA ALA A 209 9.19 20.88 4.89
C ALA A 209 8.00 20.05 5.41
N ARG A 210 8.24 19.04 6.25
CA ARG A 210 7.16 18.18 6.79
C ARG A 210 6.15 18.97 7.66
N PRO A 211 6.56 19.75 8.67
CA PRO A 211 5.65 20.66 9.38
C PRO A 211 5.00 21.72 8.50
N GLN A 212 5.69 22.24 7.47
CA GLN A 212 5.06 23.16 6.50
C GLN A 212 3.87 22.48 5.80
N PHE A 213 4.06 21.27 5.28
CA PHE A 213 2.99 20.52 4.65
C PHE A 213 1.82 20.26 5.62
N GLY A 214 2.11 19.81 6.85
CA GLY A 214 1.08 19.60 7.88
C GLY A 214 0.30 20.86 8.23
N SER A 215 0.95 22.03 8.24
CA SER A 215 0.26 23.32 8.44
C SER A 215 -0.60 23.71 7.24
N LEU A 216 -0.18 23.39 6.01
CA LEU A 216 -0.94 23.65 4.79
C LEU A 216 -2.19 22.77 4.74
N SER A 217 -2.06 21.47 4.99
CA SER A 217 -3.21 20.55 5.00
C SER A 217 -4.25 20.95 6.05
N ARG A 218 -3.82 21.32 7.27
CA ARG A 218 -4.73 21.84 8.31
C ARG A 218 -5.34 23.19 7.95
N HIS A 219 -4.58 24.11 7.36
CA HIS A 219 -5.12 25.39 6.89
C HIS A 219 -6.26 25.20 5.90
N LEU A 220 -6.11 24.25 4.98
CA LEU A 220 -7.10 23.96 3.96
C LEU A 220 -8.27 23.14 4.50
N LEU A 221 -8.06 22.13 5.34
CA LEU A 221 -9.07 21.09 5.61
C LEU A 221 -9.50 20.97 7.08
N ALA A 222 -9.00 21.80 7.99
CA ALA A 222 -9.24 21.66 9.42
C ALA A 222 -9.62 22.96 10.14
N ASP A 223 -10.62 22.87 11.03
CA ASP A 223 -10.95 23.84 12.06
C ASP A 223 -10.55 23.37 13.47
N TYR A 224 -10.29 22.07 13.63
CA TYR A 224 -9.90 21.43 14.88
C TYR A 224 -8.50 20.83 14.77
N ASP A 225 -7.86 20.62 15.93
CA ASP A 225 -6.54 20.00 15.99
C ASP A 225 -6.57 18.56 15.48
N ILE A 226 -5.59 18.23 14.65
CA ILE A 226 -5.39 16.89 14.07
C ILE A 226 -4.01 16.38 14.52
N PRO A 227 -3.89 15.13 14.99
CA PRO A 227 -2.59 14.51 15.31
C PRO A 227 -1.61 14.58 14.14
N VAL A 228 -0.32 14.78 14.41
CA VAL A 228 0.72 14.92 13.36
C VAL A 228 0.87 13.64 12.54
N CYS A 229 0.68 12.46 13.13
CA CYS A 229 0.72 11.19 12.39
C CYS A 229 -0.29 11.14 11.23
N MET A 230 -1.42 11.86 11.33
CA MET A 230 -2.42 11.92 10.25
C MET A 230 -1.90 12.59 8.98
N ASP A 231 -0.80 13.34 9.06
CA ASP A 231 -0.14 13.91 7.88
C ASP A 231 0.33 12.81 6.92
N THR A 232 0.55 11.57 7.39
CA THR A 232 0.96 10.46 6.52
C THR A 232 -0.12 10.02 5.53
N ALA A 233 -1.39 10.39 5.74
CA ALA A 233 -2.50 10.10 4.80
C ALA A 233 -2.22 10.61 3.38
N TRP A 234 -1.48 11.71 3.29
CA TRP A 234 -1.21 12.41 2.03
C TRP A 234 -0.03 11.83 1.25
N PHE A 235 0.70 10.86 1.81
CA PHE A 235 1.94 10.32 1.25
C PHE A 235 1.83 8.84 0.82
N ARG A 236 0.61 8.28 0.80
CA ARG A 236 0.34 6.91 0.34
C ARG A 236 -0.14 6.80 -1.11
N GLY A 237 -0.48 7.93 -1.74
CA GLY A 237 -0.98 7.96 -3.12
C GLY A 237 -2.42 8.45 -3.22
N MET A 238 -3.11 7.96 -4.25
CA MET A 238 -4.50 8.31 -4.57
C MET A 238 -5.31 7.04 -4.89
N ASP A 239 -5.01 5.93 -4.21
CA ASP A 239 -5.82 4.72 -4.24
C ASP A 239 -6.89 4.74 -3.13
N ASP A 240 -7.81 3.76 -3.15
CA ASP A 240 -8.93 3.68 -2.22
C ASP A 240 -8.49 3.67 -0.73
N GLU A 241 -7.36 3.05 -0.41
CA GLU A 241 -6.81 3.04 0.95
C GLU A 241 -6.31 4.43 1.37
N ALA A 242 -5.58 5.11 0.48
CA ALA A 242 -5.10 6.47 0.72
C ALA A 242 -6.28 7.46 0.86
N GLU A 243 -7.29 7.36 -0.01
CA GLU A 243 -8.50 8.18 0.04
C GLU A 243 -9.22 8.01 1.38
N GLN A 244 -9.40 6.77 1.84
CA GLN A 244 -10.03 6.50 3.13
C GLN A 244 -9.26 7.15 4.31
N GLN A 245 -7.93 7.17 4.29
CA GLN A 245 -7.15 7.85 5.33
C GLN A 245 -7.26 9.37 5.26
N GLN A 246 -7.39 9.92 4.05
CA GLN A 246 -7.62 11.35 3.84
C GLN A 246 -9.02 11.75 4.34
N GLU A 247 -10.03 10.90 4.14
CA GLU A 247 -11.35 11.08 4.75
C GLU A 247 -11.28 11.11 6.27
N TRP A 248 -10.47 10.25 6.90
CA TRP A 248 -10.27 10.27 8.35
C TRP A 248 -9.62 11.57 8.81
N PHE A 249 -8.64 12.09 8.06
CA PHE A 249 -8.01 13.39 8.33
C PHE A 249 -9.08 14.50 8.33
N ILE A 250 -9.90 14.57 7.29
CA ILE A 250 -10.95 15.59 7.15
C ILE A 250 -12.01 15.42 8.23
N HIS A 251 -12.43 14.18 8.52
CA HIS A 251 -13.41 13.87 9.56
C HIS A 251 -12.98 14.38 10.94
N ILE A 252 -11.71 14.17 11.32
CA ILE A 252 -11.15 14.74 12.54
C ILE A 252 -11.06 16.27 12.42
N GLY A 253 -10.61 16.79 11.28
CA GLY A 253 -10.42 18.22 11.03
C GLY A 253 -11.67 19.07 11.20
N ILE A 254 -12.86 18.49 10.97
CA ILE A 254 -14.17 19.13 11.22
C ILE A 254 -14.75 18.82 12.61
N GLY A 255 -13.94 18.25 13.52
CA GLY A 255 -14.29 18.01 14.93
C GLY A 255 -15.08 16.73 15.18
N LYS A 256 -15.21 15.82 14.20
CA LYS A 256 -15.89 14.53 14.43
C LYS A 256 -14.93 13.54 15.12
N ASN A 257 -15.51 12.66 15.92
CA ASN A 257 -14.76 11.66 16.66
C ASN A 257 -14.24 10.55 15.74
N ILE A 258 -12.94 10.24 15.79
CA ILE A 258 -12.27 9.22 14.96
C ILE A 258 -12.92 7.83 15.06
N ARG A 259 -13.51 7.44 16.19
CA ARG A 259 -14.24 6.16 16.32
C ARG A 259 -15.50 6.06 15.45
N LYS A 260 -15.98 7.20 14.94
CA LYS A 260 -17.12 7.28 14.01
C LYS A 260 -16.68 7.35 12.55
N ALA A 261 -15.37 7.45 12.30
CA ALA A 261 -14.84 7.24 10.96
C ALA A 261 -14.83 5.74 10.67
N ALA A 262 -14.73 5.38 9.39
CA ALA A 262 -14.64 3.98 8.95
C ALA A 262 -13.23 3.40 9.18
N ILE A 263 -12.69 3.54 10.40
CA ILE A 263 -11.41 2.94 10.79
C ILE A 263 -11.57 1.42 10.97
N PRO A 264 -10.51 0.63 10.75
CA PRO A 264 -10.60 -0.83 10.82
C PRO A 264 -10.60 -1.39 12.25
N LEU A 265 -10.76 -0.53 13.27
CA LEU A 265 -10.72 -0.87 14.68
C LEU A 265 -11.98 -0.43 15.41
N ASN A 266 -12.46 -1.25 16.34
CA ASN A 266 -13.59 -0.90 17.21
C ASN A 266 -13.14 -0.03 18.38
N TYR A 267 -12.95 1.26 18.12
CA TYR A 267 -12.48 2.19 19.15
C TYR A 267 -13.48 2.48 20.26
N SER A 268 -13.02 2.31 21.51
CA SER A 268 -13.65 2.90 22.67
C SER A 268 -13.46 4.43 22.68
N LYS A 269 -14.22 5.14 23.53
CA LYS A 269 -14.02 6.58 23.73
C LYS A 269 -12.61 6.90 24.25
N GLN A 270 -12.07 6.03 25.10
CA GLN A 270 -10.74 6.18 25.67
C GLN A 270 -9.67 6.05 24.59
N MET A 271 -9.75 5.02 23.73
CA MET A 271 -8.82 4.84 22.60
C MET A 271 -8.84 6.04 21.66
N ALA A 272 -10.03 6.53 21.31
CA ALA A 272 -10.16 7.71 20.46
C ALA A 272 -9.52 8.96 21.09
N HIS A 273 -9.69 9.15 22.40
CA HIS A 273 -9.03 10.25 23.11
C HIS A 273 -7.51 10.08 23.12
N THR A 274 -7.02 8.88 23.45
CA THR A 274 -5.58 8.55 23.43
C THR A 274 -4.97 8.79 22.05
N PHE A 275 -5.65 8.39 20.97
CA PHE A 275 -5.21 8.65 19.60
C PHE A 275 -5.11 10.16 19.31
N ILE A 276 -6.15 10.93 19.62
CA ILE A 276 -6.18 12.36 19.30
C ILE A 276 -5.15 13.15 20.12
N SER A 277 -4.97 12.80 21.39
CA SER A 277 -4.16 13.60 22.32
C SER A 277 -2.71 13.15 22.44
N HIS A 278 -2.41 11.88 22.16
CA HIS A 278 -1.13 11.28 22.53
C HIS A 278 -0.49 10.42 21.44
N ALA A 279 -1.10 10.28 20.25
CA ALA A 279 -0.50 9.50 19.18
C ALA A 279 0.92 10.02 18.83
N PRO A 280 1.93 9.13 18.78
CA PRO A 280 3.30 9.53 18.42
C PRO A 280 3.38 10.13 17.01
N GLU A 281 4.10 11.25 16.88
CA GLU A 281 4.17 12.02 15.63
C GLU A 281 4.89 11.29 14.48
N ASN A 282 5.79 10.37 14.82
CA ASN A 282 6.63 9.63 13.87
C ASN A 282 6.00 8.33 13.36
N TYR A 283 4.80 7.99 13.83
CA TYR A 283 4.07 6.82 13.39
C TYR A 283 3.30 7.08 12.09
N THR A 284 3.03 6.00 11.34
CA THR A 284 1.97 6.01 10.34
C THR A 284 0.61 5.98 11.03
N ILE A 285 -0.47 6.20 10.27
CA ILE A 285 -1.82 6.17 10.83
C ILE A 285 -2.15 4.78 11.39
N GLU A 286 -1.77 3.70 10.70
CA GLU A 286 -1.98 2.32 11.14
C GLU A 286 -1.25 2.04 12.46
N ALA A 287 0.03 2.40 12.54
CA ALA A 287 0.83 2.24 13.74
C ALA A 287 0.24 3.05 14.91
N ALA A 288 -0.17 4.30 14.67
CA ALA A 288 -0.85 5.12 15.67
C ALA A 288 -2.21 4.54 16.09
N LEU A 289 -2.95 3.96 15.14
CA LEU A 289 -4.23 3.31 15.42
C LEU A 289 -4.03 2.07 16.31
N ARG A 290 -3.04 1.23 15.99
CA ARG A 290 -2.71 0.06 16.81
C ARG A 290 -2.17 0.47 18.18
N TRP A 291 -1.31 1.49 18.24
CA TRP A 291 -0.76 2.03 19.49
C TRP A 291 -1.89 2.46 20.43
N ALA A 292 -2.82 3.30 19.96
CA ALA A 292 -3.92 3.78 20.79
C ALA A 292 -4.89 2.66 21.20
N GLN A 293 -5.04 1.60 20.38
CA GLN A 293 -5.76 0.39 20.78
C GLN A 293 -5.07 -0.27 21.97
N VAL A 294 -3.78 -0.60 21.85
CA VAL A 294 -2.98 -1.29 22.90
C VAL A 294 -3.00 -0.49 24.20
N ILE A 295 -2.71 0.81 24.15
CA ILE A 295 -2.76 1.68 25.34
C ILE A 295 -4.18 1.75 25.90
N GLY A 296 -5.19 1.85 25.03
CA GLY A 296 -6.59 1.97 25.45
C GLY A 296 -7.18 0.74 26.12
N ILE A 297 -6.66 -0.48 25.85
CA ILE A 297 -7.03 -1.70 26.57
C ILE A 297 -6.15 -1.99 27.80
N GLY A 298 -5.24 -1.08 28.16
CA GLY A 298 -4.41 -1.17 29.37
C GLY A 298 -2.97 -1.67 29.15
N GLY A 299 -2.47 -1.66 27.92
CA GLY A 299 -1.06 -1.94 27.61
C GLY A 299 -0.13 -0.77 27.93
N TYR A 300 1.15 -0.93 27.58
CA TYR A 300 2.22 0.05 27.77
C TYR A 300 3.04 0.21 26.48
N ASP A 301 3.82 1.29 26.37
CA ASP A 301 4.48 1.68 25.11
C ASP A 301 5.39 0.59 24.53
N HIS A 302 6.24 -0.05 25.34
CA HIS A 302 7.11 -1.12 24.84
C HIS A 302 6.34 -2.34 24.28
N LEU A 303 5.17 -2.65 24.84
CA LEU A 303 4.30 -3.68 24.26
C LEU A 303 3.67 -3.19 22.96
N ALA A 304 3.21 -1.93 22.91
CA ALA A 304 2.67 -1.34 21.70
C ALA A 304 3.70 -1.33 20.56
N ASP A 305 4.94 -0.92 20.83
CA ASP A 305 6.05 -0.97 19.86
C ASP A 305 6.29 -2.38 19.34
N ALA A 306 6.28 -3.39 20.23
CA ALA A 306 6.49 -4.79 19.82
C ALA A 306 5.31 -5.35 18.98
N VAL A 307 4.08 -4.92 19.28
CA VAL A 307 2.89 -5.26 18.47
C VAL A 307 2.98 -4.58 17.10
N ILE A 308 3.36 -3.31 17.05
CA ILE A 308 3.53 -2.53 15.80
C ILE A 308 4.66 -3.10 14.95
N GLY A 309 5.75 -3.55 15.55
CA GLY A 309 6.86 -4.22 14.87
C GLY A 309 6.53 -5.63 14.34
N SER A 310 5.35 -6.15 14.66
CA SER A 310 4.81 -7.41 14.10
C SER A 310 3.87 -7.14 12.93
N ARG A 311 3.34 -8.19 12.30
CA ARG A 311 2.29 -8.06 11.26
C ARG A 311 1.05 -7.27 11.70
N LEU A 312 0.77 -7.16 13.00
CA LEU A 312 -0.39 -6.43 13.51
C LEU A 312 -0.24 -4.90 13.43
N GLY A 313 0.97 -4.39 13.19
CA GLY A 313 1.18 -2.95 12.96
C GLY A 313 0.52 -2.42 11.69
N GLU A 314 0.35 -3.29 10.68
CA GLU A 314 -0.14 -2.92 9.35
C GLU A 314 -1.41 -3.68 8.94
N GLN A 315 -1.71 -4.81 9.58
CA GLN A 315 -2.86 -5.66 9.23
C GLN A 315 -3.99 -5.54 10.25
N PHE A 316 -5.21 -5.34 9.75
CA PHE A 316 -6.44 -5.22 10.56
C PHE A 316 -7.55 -6.21 10.19
N HIS A 317 -7.19 -7.40 9.70
CA HIS A 317 -8.15 -8.46 9.39
C HIS A 317 -8.48 -9.30 10.63
N ASP A 318 -9.74 -9.73 10.79
CA ASP A 318 -10.22 -10.52 11.95
C ASP A 318 -9.88 -9.88 13.30
N GLU A 319 -10.11 -8.57 13.42
CA GLU A 319 -9.78 -7.82 14.64
C GLU A 319 -10.44 -8.31 15.92
N PRO A 320 -11.68 -8.80 15.95
CA PRO A 320 -12.23 -9.39 17.17
C PRO A 320 -11.36 -10.54 17.74
N PHE A 321 -10.71 -11.32 16.86
CA PHE A 321 -9.76 -12.33 17.29
C PHE A 321 -8.43 -11.72 17.74
N TRP A 322 -7.83 -10.81 16.95
CA TRP A 322 -6.53 -10.23 17.32
C TRP A 322 -6.60 -9.35 18.56
N GLU A 323 -7.70 -8.65 18.81
CA GLU A 323 -7.96 -7.96 20.06
C GLU A 323 -7.91 -8.93 21.26
N SER A 324 -8.40 -10.17 21.10
CA SER A 324 -8.26 -11.21 22.14
C SER A 324 -6.81 -11.63 22.38
N VAL A 325 -5.96 -11.58 21.34
CA VAL A 325 -4.50 -11.82 21.45
C VAL A 325 -3.82 -10.65 22.14
N LEU A 326 -4.22 -9.40 21.86
CA LEU A 326 -3.70 -8.23 22.56
C LEU A 326 -4.06 -8.26 24.06
N HIS A 327 -5.30 -8.62 24.40
CA HIS A 327 -5.70 -8.87 25.77
C HIS A 327 -4.88 -9.99 26.41
N PHE A 328 -4.57 -11.06 25.67
CA PHE A 328 -3.68 -12.10 26.16
C PHE A 328 -2.30 -11.53 26.50
N PHE A 329 -1.67 -10.73 25.64
CA PHE A 329 -0.36 -10.13 25.93
C PHE A 329 -0.37 -9.22 27.16
N ILE A 330 -1.38 -8.37 27.31
CA ILE A 330 -1.48 -7.43 28.45
C ILE A 330 -1.63 -8.15 29.78
N ASN A 331 -2.33 -9.29 29.78
CA ASN A 331 -2.52 -10.10 30.97
C ASN A 331 -1.29 -10.96 31.32
N ILE A 332 -0.14 -10.77 30.66
CA ILE A 332 1.11 -11.48 30.93
C ILE A 332 2.18 -10.46 31.32
N PRO A 333 2.25 -10.06 32.61
CA PRO A 333 3.12 -8.98 33.06
C PRO A 333 4.62 -9.18 32.83
N MET A 334 5.06 -10.42 32.56
CA MET A 334 6.47 -10.77 32.36
C MET A 334 6.79 -11.29 30.95
N LEU A 335 5.88 -11.10 29.98
CA LEU A 335 6.20 -11.44 28.60
C LEU A 335 7.24 -10.45 28.08
N ASP A 336 8.44 -10.94 27.77
CA ASP A 336 9.43 -10.14 27.05
C ASP A 336 8.84 -9.72 25.68
N PRO A 337 8.78 -8.41 25.36
CA PRO A 337 8.25 -7.93 24.09
C PRO A 337 8.90 -8.58 22.85
N VAL A 338 10.12 -9.10 22.96
CA VAL A 338 10.80 -9.86 21.89
C VAL A 338 9.98 -11.07 21.42
N HIS A 339 9.13 -11.65 22.29
CA HIS A 339 8.31 -12.80 21.94
C HIS A 339 7.00 -12.44 21.23
N VAL A 340 6.59 -11.17 21.19
CA VAL A 340 5.32 -10.74 20.58
C VAL A 340 5.28 -11.11 19.10
N GLY A 341 6.28 -10.69 18.32
CA GLY A 341 6.38 -11.02 16.89
C GLY A 341 6.30 -12.52 16.60
N PRO A 342 7.19 -13.36 17.20
CA PRO A 342 7.14 -14.81 17.07
C PRO A 342 5.79 -15.46 17.43
N ILE A 343 5.13 -14.99 18.50
CA ILE A 343 3.82 -15.51 18.89
C ILE A 343 2.76 -15.15 17.85
N VAL A 344 2.77 -13.90 17.39
CA VAL A 344 1.84 -13.43 16.36
C VAL A 344 2.02 -14.22 15.06
N ASP A 345 3.27 -14.44 14.62
CA ASP A 345 3.57 -15.21 13.41
C ASP A 345 3.12 -16.66 13.52
N TYR A 346 3.37 -17.27 14.68
CA TYR A 346 2.87 -18.61 14.98
C TYR A 346 1.35 -18.68 14.90
N ILE A 347 0.65 -17.80 15.62
CA ILE A 347 -0.82 -17.76 15.66
C ILE A 347 -1.38 -17.58 14.24
N HIS A 348 -0.80 -16.66 13.47
CA HIS A 348 -1.23 -16.44 12.10
C HIS A 348 -1.03 -17.69 11.24
N HIS A 349 0.13 -18.34 11.34
CA HIS A 349 0.43 -19.57 10.60
C HIS A 349 -0.57 -20.68 10.94
N GLN A 350 -0.89 -20.87 12.23
CA GLN A 350 -1.82 -21.91 12.64
C GLN A 350 -3.25 -21.64 12.18
N ARG A 351 -3.69 -20.37 12.24
CA ARG A 351 -5.09 -20.00 12.04
C ARG A 351 -5.44 -19.69 10.58
N TYR A 352 -4.52 -19.13 9.79
CA TYR A 352 -4.84 -18.60 8.47
C TYR A 352 -4.02 -19.20 7.32
N VAL A 353 -2.86 -19.80 7.59
CA VAL A 353 -2.00 -20.35 6.53
C VAL A 353 -2.38 -21.79 6.24
N GLY A 354 -2.94 -22.01 5.05
CA GLY A 354 -3.25 -23.35 4.55
C GLY A 354 -2.00 -24.18 4.31
N GLN A 355 -2.14 -25.50 4.44
CA GLN A 355 -1.03 -26.43 4.24
C GLN A 355 -0.96 -26.87 2.79
N THR A 356 0.22 -27.31 2.36
CA THR A 356 0.44 -27.81 1.01
C THR A 356 0.97 -29.24 1.10
N GLN A 357 0.27 -30.20 0.50
CA GLN A 357 0.67 -31.60 0.46
C GLN A 357 0.81 -32.07 -0.98
N ILE A 358 1.85 -32.87 -1.27
CA ILE A 358 1.98 -33.52 -2.57
C ILE A 358 1.35 -34.91 -2.45
N ASN A 359 0.31 -35.15 -3.24
CA ASN A 359 -0.38 -36.42 -3.26
C ASN A 359 0.46 -37.49 -3.99
N PRO A 360 0.16 -38.79 -3.81
CA PRO A 360 0.89 -39.88 -4.48
C PRO A 360 0.92 -39.76 -6.01
N GLU A 361 -0.01 -39.00 -6.59
CA GLU A 361 -0.11 -38.70 -8.03
C GLU A 361 0.77 -37.50 -8.47
N GLY A 362 1.55 -36.91 -7.56
CA GLY A 362 2.42 -35.76 -7.83
C GLY A 362 1.68 -34.41 -7.93
N THR A 363 0.40 -34.37 -7.59
CA THR A 363 -0.41 -33.14 -7.56
C THR A 363 -0.29 -32.44 -6.21
N VAL A 364 -0.23 -31.11 -6.25
CA VAL A 364 -0.20 -30.26 -5.06
C VAL A 364 -1.63 -30.02 -4.59
N GLU A 365 -1.94 -30.52 -3.40
CA GLU A 365 -3.20 -30.29 -2.70
C GLU A 365 -3.03 -29.19 -1.65
N HIS A 366 -3.94 -28.21 -1.66
CA HIS A 366 -4.00 -27.15 -0.68
C HIS A 366 -5.04 -27.51 0.37
N LEU A 367 -4.59 -27.69 1.61
CA LEU A 367 -5.40 -28.05 2.76
C LEU A 367 -5.68 -26.81 3.63
N ASP A 368 -6.69 -26.94 4.48
CA ASP A 368 -7.02 -25.93 5.48
C ASP A 368 -5.86 -25.66 6.45
N PRO A 369 -5.86 -24.49 7.14
CA PRO A 369 -4.94 -24.23 8.24
C PRO A 369 -5.00 -25.32 9.32
N LEU A 370 -3.93 -25.45 10.11
CA LEU A 370 -3.85 -26.48 11.16
C LEU A 370 -4.91 -26.28 12.26
N GLU A 371 -5.14 -25.02 12.67
CA GLU A 371 -6.13 -24.66 13.68
C GLU A 371 -6.96 -23.44 13.21
N PRO A 372 -7.86 -23.59 12.22
CA PRO A 372 -8.60 -22.47 11.64
C PRO A 372 -9.55 -21.81 12.66
N ASN A 373 -9.92 -22.55 13.72
CA ASN A 373 -10.75 -22.08 14.82
C ASN A 373 -9.94 -21.80 16.10
N LEU A 374 -8.63 -21.54 15.99
CA LEU A 374 -7.75 -21.27 17.15
C LEU A 374 -8.34 -20.16 18.02
N THR A 375 -8.42 -20.39 19.33
CA THR A 375 -8.83 -19.39 20.32
C THR A 375 -7.75 -19.20 21.39
N MET A 376 -7.67 -17.99 21.93
CA MET A 376 -6.81 -17.67 23.07
C MET A 376 -7.41 -18.09 24.41
N LYS A 377 -8.69 -18.51 24.43
CA LYS A 377 -9.33 -19.04 25.65
C LYS A 377 -8.57 -20.29 26.14
N ALA A 378 -8.30 -20.32 27.44
CA ALA A 378 -7.58 -21.40 28.13
C ALA A 378 -6.13 -21.65 27.66
N ARG A 379 -5.50 -20.69 26.96
CA ARG A 379 -4.06 -20.75 26.65
C ARG A 379 -3.26 -20.11 27.78
N THR A 380 -2.10 -20.69 28.07
CA THR A 380 -1.11 -20.12 29.00
C THR A 380 0.13 -19.64 28.24
N PRO A 381 0.90 -18.70 28.81
CA PRO A 381 2.14 -18.21 28.18
C PRO A 381 3.11 -19.35 27.87
N ASP A 382 3.39 -20.21 28.85
CA ASP A 382 4.29 -21.35 28.70
C ASP A 382 3.84 -22.32 27.61
N SER A 383 2.52 -22.56 27.52
CA SER A 383 1.98 -23.44 26.50
C SER A 383 2.16 -22.86 25.11
N ILE A 384 2.01 -21.54 24.93
CA ILE A 384 2.17 -20.91 23.62
C ILE A 384 3.66 -20.86 23.25
N LEU A 385 4.53 -20.41 24.16
CA LEU A 385 5.97 -20.33 23.90
C LEU A 385 6.55 -21.70 23.51
N ARG A 386 6.18 -22.77 24.23
CA ARG A 386 6.59 -24.13 23.86
C ARG A 386 6.14 -24.53 22.45
N ARG A 387 4.93 -24.13 22.04
CA ARG A 387 4.41 -24.42 20.70
C ARG A 387 5.15 -23.62 19.62
N VAL A 388 5.46 -22.36 19.89
CA VAL A 388 6.28 -21.50 19.02
C VAL A 388 7.67 -22.12 18.82
N GLU A 389 8.33 -22.56 19.90
CA GLU A 389 9.64 -23.22 19.84
C GLU A 389 9.63 -24.53 19.02
N VAL A 390 8.58 -25.34 19.17
CA VAL A 390 8.41 -26.56 18.36
C VAL A 390 8.24 -26.20 16.88
N TRP A 391 7.44 -25.18 16.57
CA TRP A 391 7.21 -24.72 15.20
C TRP A 391 8.48 -24.16 14.54
N HIS A 392 9.23 -23.29 15.23
CA HIS A 392 10.50 -22.76 14.72
C HIS A 392 11.55 -23.86 14.46
N ARG A 393 11.61 -24.89 15.33
CA ARG A 393 12.48 -26.06 15.11
C ARG A 393 12.07 -26.87 13.88
N GLY A 394 10.77 -26.92 13.56
CA GLY A 394 10.24 -27.54 12.34
C GLY A 394 10.70 -26.81 11.08
N LEU A 395 10.48 -25.49 11.01
CA LEU A 395 10.89 -24.65 9.88
C LEU A 395 12.39 -24.73 9.59
N SER A 396 13.21 -24.79 10.64
CA SER A 396 14.68 -24.92 10.51
C SER A 396 15.13 -26.23 9.88
N LYS A 397 14.29 -27.27 9.88
CA LYS A 397 14.58 -28.58 9.27
C LYS A 397 14.10 -28.68 7.83
N GLU A 398 13.04 -27.96 7.46
CA GLU A 398 12.50 -27.91 6.09
C GLU A 398 13.32 -26.99 5.17
N GLY A 399 14.04 -26.01 5.75
CA GLY A 399 14.93 -25.10 5.02
C GLY A 399 16.36 -25.63 4.76
N LYS A 400 16.64 -26.90 5.05
CA LYS A 400 17.88 -27.60 4.68
C LYS A 400 17.56 -28.64 3.62
#